data_AF-A0A1A8A8V4-F1
#
_entry.id   AF-A0A1A8A8V4-F1
#
_cell.length_a   1.000
_cell.length_b   1.000
_cell.length_c   1.000
_cell.angle_alpha   90.00
_cell.angle_beta   90.00
_cell.angle_gamma   90.00
#
_symmetry.space_group_name_H-M   'P 1'
#
loop_
_entity.id
_entity.type
_entity.pdbx_description
1 polymer ?
#
loop_
_entity_poly.entity_id
_entity_poly.type
_entity_poly.pdbx_seq_one_letter_code
_entity_poly.pdbx_strand_id
1 'polypeptide(L)'
;MGTKWLPRNVLFLSLLAVRAHSCPDACSKCSKPDNCEFCRPGWILHNNTCVDIDECGTKLGKCSQNSYCLNTEGSFLCKACDMSCVGCLGSGPARCRKCAPGYRLMGSKCVDVDECSDRVLACHGLDEICFNTEGSFRCGCAEGFTRENGVCVKKQLPSVQEKGLFEDLQDEEVEVLQQMFFGVVLCALATLAAKGDLVYTSMFMGAVAAMAGYWLSERGDRLMNNFFKQR
;
A
#
# COMPACT_ATOMS: atom_id res chain seq x y z
N MET A 1 -11.76 -49.39 15.78
CA MET A 1 -11.12 -50.56 16.44
C MET A 1 -11.06 -51.70 15.44
N GLY A 2 -9.91 -52.37 15.29
CA GLY A 2 -9.82 -53.64 14.55
C GLY A 2 -8.65 -53.69 13.57
N THR A 3 -7.50 -54.06 14.09
CA THR A 3 -6.19 -54.21 13.46
C THR A 3 -6.16 -55.20 12.29
N LYS A 4 -5.57 -54.79 11.15
CA LYS A 4 -5.09 -55.69 10.08
C LYS A 4 -3.82 -56.40 10.53
N TRP A 5 -3.77 -57.72 10.36
CA TRP A 5 -2.54 -58.51 10.34
C TRP A 5 -2.58 -59.49 9.16
N LEU A 6 -1.51 -59.50 8.36
CA LEU A 6 -0.92 -60.59 7.54
C LEU A 6 -0.06 -59.97 6.42
N PRO A 7 1.00 -60.63 5.93
CA PRO A 7 2.17 -61.10 6.67
C PRO A 7 3.49 -60.56 6.06
N ARG A 8 4.58 -60.88 6.77
CA ARG A 8 6.00 -60.66 6.49
C ARG A 8 6.39 -60.92 5.04
N ASN A 9 6.88 -59.89 4.35
CA ASN A 9 8.00 -59.94 3.41
C ASN A 9 8.36 -58.51 2.99
N VAL A 10 9.01 -57.77 3.90
CA VAL A 10 9.70 -56.54 3.52
C VAL A 10 11.10 -56.97 3.11
N LEU A 11 11.35 -56.95 1.80
CA LEU A 11 12.69 -57.07 1.25
C LEU A 11 13.60 -56.10 2.01
N PHE A 12 14.59 -56.65 2.72
CA PHE A 12 15.79 -55.93 3.11
C PHE A 12 16.56 -55.59 1.82
N LEU A 13 16.13 -54.54 1.12
CA LEU A 13 17.05 -53.79 0.27
C LEU A 13 17.72 -52.79 1.20
N SER A 14 18.84 -53.24 1.75
CA SER A 14 19.89 -52.38 2.26
C SER A 14 20.18 -51.29 1.22
N LEU A 15 19.60 -50.10 1.41
CA LEU A 15 20.12 -48.86 0.86
C LEU A 15 21.45 -48.59 1.58
N LEU A 16 22.47 -49.36 1.21
CA LEU A 16 23.82 -48.85 1.19
C LEU A 16 23.74 -47.67 0.22
N ALA A 17 23.61 -46.46 0.76
CA ALA A 17 23.87 -45.25 0.01
C ALA A 17 25.27 -45.44 -0.57
N VAL A 18 25.34 -45.79 -1.85
CA VAL A 18 26.57 -45.68 -2.62
C VAL A 18 26.96 -44.23 -2.48
N ARG A 19 27.96 -43.93 -1.65
CA ARG A 19 28.64 -42.65 -1.68
C ARG A 19 29.26 -42.56 -3.06
N ALA A 20 28.52 -42.00 -4.01
CA ALA A 20 29.09 -41.49 -5.23
C ALA A 20 30.15 -40.48 -4.77
N HIS A 21 31.41 -40.85 -4.93
CA HIS A 21 32.53 -39.94 -4.69
C HIS A 21 32.54 -38.97 -5.88
N SER A 22 31.64 -37.99 -5.85
CA SER A 22 31.58 -36.94 -6.86
C SER A 22 32.69 -35.93 -6.61
N CYS A 23 33.38 -35.55 -7.68
CA CYS A 23 34.32 -34.43 -7.63
C CYS A 23 33.59 -33.13 -7.24
N PRO A 24 34.29 -32.14 -6.65
CA PRO A 24 33.74 -30.81 -6.43
C PRO A 24 33.27 -30.16 -7.72
N ASP A 25 32.23 -29.32 -7.67
CA ASP A 25 31.63 -28.71 -8.87
C ASP A 25 32.62 -27.85 -9.67
N ALA A 26 33.55 -27.17 -9.00
CA ALA A 26 34.64 -26.40 -9.61
C ALA A 26 35.69 -27.26 -10.33
N CYS A 27 35.69 -28.58 -10.10
CA CYS A 27 36.69 -29.51 -10.60
C CYS A 27 36.19 -30.18 -11.88
N SER A 28 37.04 -30.24 -12.91
CA SER A 28 36.78 -31.01 -14.13
C SER A 28 37.25 -32.45 -13.99
N LYS A 29 38.31 -32.71 -13.23
CA LYS A 29 38.80 -34.06 -12.91
C LYS A 29 39.50 -34.10 -11.56
N CYS A 30 39.10 -35.05 -10.71
CA CYS A 30 39.66 -35.24 -9.38
C CYS A 30 40.17 -36.68 -9.18
N SER A 31 41.20 -36.81 -8.36
CA SER A 31 41.76 -38.10 -7.92
C SER A 31 41.05 -38.63 -6.68
N LYS A 32 40.56 -37.72 -5.82
CA LYS A 32 39.77 -37.98 -4.60
C LYS A 32 38.76 -36.82 -4.43
N PRO A 33 37.70 -36.96 -3.61
CA PRO A 33 36.73 -35.88 -3.38
C PRO A 33 37.37 -34.54 -2.98
N ASP A 34 38.46 -34.58 -2.22
CA ASP A 34 39.17 -33.38 -1.73
C ASP A 34 40.44 -33.05 -2.54
N ASN A 35 40.67 -33.74 -3.66
CA ASN A 35 41.91 -33.62 -4.43
C ASN A 35 41.62 -33.44 -5.92
N CYS A 36 41.56 -32.18 -6.35
CA CYS A 36 41.34 -31.80 -7.74
C CYS A 36 42.66 -31.78 -8.53
N GLU A 37 42.65 -32.36 -9.73
CA GLU A 37 43.79 -32.33 -10.66
C GLU A 37 43.63 -31.21 -11.70
N PHE A 38 42.40 -31.03 -12.19
CA PHE A 38 42.08 -30.07 -13.23
C PHE A 38 40.84 -29.27 -12.85
N CYS A 39 40.96 -27.95 -12.87
CA CYS A 39 39.85 -27.06 -12.61
C CYS A 39 39.01 -26.81 -13.87
N ARG A 40 37.74 -26.43 -13.68
CA ARG A 40 36.91 -25.92 -14.77
C ARG A 40 37.35 -24.49 -15.15
N PRO A 41 36.99 -23.98 -16.34
CA PRO A 41 37.23 -22.59 -16.70
C PRO A 41 36.64 -21.63 -15.65
N GLY A 42 37.33 -20.52 -15.36
CA GLY A 42 36.96 -19.58 -14.29
C GLY A 42 37.56 -19.91 -12.91
N TRP A 43 38.33 -21.00 -12.80
CA TRP A 43 38.94 -21.44 -11.54
C TRP A 43 40.45 -21.69 -11.71
N ILE A 44 41.23 -21.44 -10.66
CA ILE A 44 42.66 -21.73 -10.58
C ILE A 44 42.95 -22.82 -9.55
N LEU A 45 43.91 -23.69 -9.87
CA LEU A 45 44.34 -24.74 -8.95
C LEU A 45 45.29 -24.17 -7.89
N HIS A 46 44.90 -24.28 -6.63
CA HIS A 46 45.71 -23.90 -5.48
C HIS A 46 45.63 -24.98 -4.40
N ASN A 47 46.77 -25.57 -4.02
CA ASN A 47 46.84 -26.65 -3.02
C ASN A 47 45.86 -27.81 -3.29
N ASN A 48 45.78 -28.27 -4.54
CA ASN A 48 44.88 -29.33 -5.01
C ASN A 48 43.38 -29.02 -4.82
N THR A 49 43.04 -27.75 -4.60
CA THR A 49 41.67 -27.23 -4.58
C THR A 49 41.49 -26.19 -5.67
N CYS A 50 40.30 -26.12 -6.25
CA CYS A 50 39.99 -25.08 -7.23
C CYS A 50 39.45 -23.86 -6.51
N VAL A 51 40.14 -22.73 -6.67
CA VAL A 51 39.73 -21.43 -6.13
C VAL A 51 39.22 -20.60 -7.30
N ASP A 52 38.10 -19.95 -7.07
CA ASP A 52 37.47 -19.07 -8.04
C ASP A 52 38.40 -17.92 -8.42
N ILE A 53 38.42 -17.55 -9.71
CA ILE A 53 39.20 -16.42 -10.20
C ILE A 53 38.37 -15.16 -10.03
N ASP A 54 38.81 -14.21 -9.21
CA ASP A 54 38.16 -12.90 -9.16
C ASP A 54 38.47 -12.09 -10.43
N GLU A 55 37.64 -12.21 -11.47
CA GLU A 55 37.87 -11.48 -12.71
C GLU A 55 37.73 -9.97 -12.53
N CYS A 56 36.93 -9.52 -11.55
CA CYS A 56 36.72 -8.12 -11.24
C CYS A 56 37.94 -7.45 -10.59
N GLY A 57 38.75 -8.22 -9.84
CA GLY A 57 40.03 -7.79 -9.30
C GLY A 57 41.17 -7.80 -10.34
N THR A 58 40.94 -8.34 -11.53
CA THR A 58 41.94 -8.46 -12.59
C THR A 58 41.59 -7.60 -13.81
N LYS A 59 42.38 -7.70 -14.89
CA LYS A 59 42.10 -7.00 -16.17
C LYS A 59 41.06 -7.72 -17.03
N LEU A 60 40.52 -8.85 -16.58
CA LEU A 60 39.58 -9.71 -17.30
C LEU A 60 38.12 -9.24 -17.16
N GLY A 61 37.72 -8.74 -15.98
CA GLY A 61 36.37 -8.27 -15.67
C GLY A 61 36.00 -6.90 -16.28
N LYS A 62 36.15 -6.74 -17.60
CA LYS A 62 35.78 -5.50 -18.30
C LYS A 62 34.29 -5.48 -18.63
N CYS A 63 33.56 -4.60 -17.95
CA CYS A 63 32.15 -4.35 -18.21
C CYS A 63 31.91 -3.09 -19.07
N SER A 64 30.72 -3.00 -19.67
CA SER A 64 30.27 -1.85 -20.46
C SER A 64 30.20 -0.55 -19.63
N GLN A 65 30.06 0.60 -20.29
CA GLN A 65 29.84 1.87 -19.59
C GLN A 65 28.58 1.80 -18.70
N ASN A 66 28.63 2.48 -17.56
CA ASN A 66 27.57 2.50 -16.53
C ASN A 66 27.23 1.15 -15.90
N SER A 67 28.19 0.22 -15.87
CA SER A 67 28.06 -1.05 -15.18
C SER A 67 29.28 -1.34 -14.30
N TYR A 68 29.08 -2.15 -13.27
CA TYR A 68 30.14 -2.68 -12.42
C TYR A 68 30.26 -4.19 -12.56
N CYS A 69 31.46 -4.69 -12.30
CA CYS A 69 31.76 -6.11 -12.29
C CYS A 69 31.40 -6.70 -10.92
N LEU A 70 30.64 -7.80 -10.93
CA LEU A 70 30.35 -8.61 -9.76
C LEU A 70 30.95 -10.01 -9.97
N ASN A 71 31.87 -10.41 -9.10
CA ASN A 71 32.46 -11.74 -9.13
C ASN A 71 31.42 -12.78 -8.73
N THR A 72 31.36 -13.90 -9.45
CA THR A 72 30.45 -15.03 -9.19
C THR A 72 31.23 -16.33 -9.23
N GLU A 73 30.71 -17.42 -8.67
CA GLU A 73 31.45 -18.68 -8.70
C GLU A 73 31.61 -19.21 -10.14
N GLY A 74 32.86 -19.27 -10.61
CA GLY A 74 33.28 -19.72 -11.93
C GLY A 74 33.15 -18.72 -13.06
N SER A 75 32.77 -17.46 -12.80
CA SER A 75 32.62 -16.40 -13.81
C SER A 75 32.40 -15.04 -13.14
N PHE A 76 32.18 -13.99 -13.93
CA PHE A 76 31.67 -12.70 -13.45
C PHE A 76 30.38 -12.29 -14.15
N LEU A 77 29.65 -11.37 -13.54
CA LEU A 77 28.48 -10.71 -14.11
C LEU A 77 28.68 -9.19 -14.13
N CYS A 78 28.26 -8.54 -15.21
CA CYS A 78 28.19 -7.10 -15.27
C CYS A 78 26.78 -6.63 -14.87
N LYS A 79 26.69 -5.80 -13.83
CA LYS A 79 25.43 -5.24 -13.34
C LYS A 79 25.41 -3.72 -13.54
N ALA A 80 24.23 -3.16 -13.80
CA ALA A 80 24.06 -1.72 -13.95
C ALA A 80 24.39 -0.98 -12.64
N CYS A 81 24.99 0.20 -12.77
CA CYS A 81 25.15 1.12 -11.64
C CYS A 81 23.79 1.60 -11.13
N ASP A 82 23.78 2.19 -9.93
CA ASP A 82 22.60 2.90 -9.42
C ASP A 82 22.16 4.03 -10.37
N MET A 83 20.85 4.27 -10.49
CA MET A 83 20.33 5.31 -11.40
C MET A 83 20.76 6.72 -11.01
N SER A 84 21.05 6.94 -9.72
CA SER A 84 21.60 8.19 -9.22
C SER A 84 23.01 8.50 -9.76
N CYS A 85 23.60 7.59 -10.54
CA CYS A 85 25.02 7.61 -10.89
C CYS A 85 25.28 7.55 -12.40
N VAL A 86 26.19 8.43 -12.84
CA VAL A 86 26.81 8.42 -14.16
C VAL A 86 28.16 7.71 -14.02
N GLY A 87 28.09 6.40 -13.88
CA GLY A 87 29.20 5.48 -13.67
C GLY A 87 29.47 5.20 -12.20
N CYS A 88 29.90 3.97 -11.91
CA CYS A 88 30.25 3.49 -10.58
C CYS A 88 31.65 2.86 -10.55
N LEU A 89 32.17 2.61 -9.36
CA LEU A 89 33.54 2.18 -9.07
C LEU A 89 33.51 0.94 -8.15
N GLY A 90 34.41 -0.01 -8.42
CA GLY A 90 34.52 -1.25 -7.63
C GLY A 90 33.38 -2.24 -7.93
N SER A 91 33.11 -3.14 -6.99
CA SER A 91 32.19 -4.28 -7.19
C SER A 91 30.75 -4.04 -6.70
N GLY A 92 30.33 -2.79 -6.50
CA GLY A 92 29.00 -2.48 -5.94
C GLY A 92 28.31 -1.28 -6.59
N PRO A 93 26.96 -1.21 -6.50
CA PRO A 93 26.17 -0.20 -7.22
C PRO A 93 26.28 1.20 -6.59
N ALA A 94 26.57 1.28 -5.29
CA ALA A 94 26.46 2.51 -4.52
C ALA A 94 27.70 3.43 -4.58
N ARG A 95 28.84 2.94 -5.08
CA ARG A 95 30.07 3.75 -5.17
C ARG A 95 30.13 4.46 -6.50
N CYS A 96 29.70 5.70 -6.52
CA CYS A 96 29.49 6.45 -7.75
C CYS A 96 30.71 7.29 -8.11
N ARG A 97 31.04 7.29 -9.40
CA ARG A 97 32.10 8.13 -9.96
C ARG A 97 31.62 9.57 -10.12
N LYS A 98 30.39 9.73 -10.60
CA LYS A 98 29.73 11.01 -10.81
C LYS A 98 28.24 10.83 -10.60
N CYS A 99 27.57 11.84 -10.05
CA CYS A 99 26.13 11.82 -9.87
C CYS A 99 25.37 12.24 -11.14
N ALA A 100 24.22 11.63 -11.34
CA ALA A 100 23.24 12.06 -12.32
C ALA A 100 22.69 13.46 -11.95
N PRO A 101 22.12 14.22 -12.90
CA PRO A 101 21.41 15.46 -12.60
C PRO A 101 20.32 15.23 -11.54
N GLY A 102 20.14 16.19 -10.63
CA GLY A 102 19.22 16.05 -9.48
C GLY A 102 19.81 15.35 -8.25
N TYR A 103 21.05 14.88 -8.33
CA TYR A 103 21.74 14.23 -7.20
C TYR A 103 23.03 14.95 -6.83
N ARG A 104 23.38 14.93 -5.55
CA ARG A 104 24.63 15.44 -5.00
C ARG A 104 25.50 14.33 -4.45
N LEU A 105 26.82 14.48 -4.61
CA LEU A 105 27.78 13.51 -4.10
C LEU A 105 27.96 13.69 -2.59
N MET A 106 27.58 12.69 -1.80
CA MET A 106 27.91 12.61 -0.37
C MET A 106 28.86 11.43 -0.14
N GLY A 107 30.14 11.77 0.06
CA GLY A 107 31.22 10.80 0.14
C GLY A 107 31.44 10.11 -1.21
N SER A 108 30.97 8.86 -1.34
CA SER A 108 31.02 8.12 -2.61
C SER A 108 29.64 7.63 -3.05
N LYS A 109 28.55 8.14 -2.46
CA LYS A 109 27.17 7.86 -2.84
C LYS A 109 26.53 9.12 -3.42
N CYS A 110 25.64 8.95 -4.37
CA CYS A 110 24.80 10.02 -4.87
C CYS A 110 23.51 10.03 -4.07
N VAL A 111 23.20 11.17 -3.47
CA VAL A 111 21.99 11.38 -2.68
C VAL A 111 21.15 12.38 -3.43
N ASP A 112 19.85 12.10 -3.49
CA ASP A 112 18.86 12.98 -4.08
C ASP A 112 18.95 14.40 -3.47
N VAL A 113 18.87 15.41 -4.33
CA VAL A 113 18.81 16.81 -3.90
C VAL A 113 17.35 17.12 -3.65
N ASP A 114 16.98 17.40 -2.41
CA ASP A 114 15.63 17.87 -2.13
C ASP A 114 15.50 19.34 -2.53
N GLU A 115 15.09 19.61 -3.77
CA GLU A 115 14.95 20.98 -4.23
C GLU A 115 13.85 21.74 -3.50
N CYS A 116 12.86 21.07 -2.93
CA CYS A 116 11.80 21.71 -2.16
C CYS A 116 12.32 22.26 -0.82
N SER A 117 13.30 21.59 -0.22
CA SER A 117 13.96 22.03 1.02
C SER A 117 15.16 22.95 0.74
N ASP A 118 15.95 22.67 -0.30
CA ASP A 118 17.17 23.42 -0.62
C ASP A 118 16.91 24.73 -1.42
N ARG A 119 15.79 24.85 -2.15
CA ARG A 119 15.42 26.06 -2.91
C ARG A 119 14.14 26.70 -2.38
N VAL A 120 14.28 27.91 -1.83
CA VAL A 120 13.17 28.74 -1.31
C VAL A 120 12.08 29.04 -2.35
N LEU A 121 12.40 28.94 -3.65
CA LEU A 121 11.48 29.18 -4.78
C LEU A 121 11.54 28.05 -5.81
N ALA A 122 11.51 26.78 -5.36
CA ALA A 122 11.50 25.63 -6.28
C ALA A 122 10.33 25.69 -7.27
N CYS A 123 9.15 26.09 -6.80
CA CYS A 123 7.98 26.33 -7.63
C CYS A 123 7.73 27.84 -7.81
N HIS A 124 7.46 28.26 -9.03
CA HIS A 124 7.25 29.67 -9.39
C HIS A 124 5.77 30.07 -9.44
N GLY A 125 4.84 29.13 -9.48
CA GLY A 125 3.41 29.42 -9.53
C GLY A 125 2.82 29.81 -8.17
N LEU A 126 1.80 30.67 -8.20
CA LEU A 126 0.95 30.95 -7.04
C LEU A 126 0.10 29.71 -6.70
N ASP A 127 -0.11 29.46 -5.41
CA ASP A 127 -0.86 28.31 -4.90
C ASP A 127 -0.32 26.94 -5.37
N GLU A 128 0.99 26.88 -5.68
CA GLU A 128 1.70 25.64 -5.96
C GLU A 128 2.41 25.09 -4.72
N ILE A 129 2.40 23.76 -4.59
CA ILE A 129 3.14 23.00 -3.59
C ILE A 129 4.24 22.20 -4.32
N CYS A 130 5.44 22.26 -3.77
CA CYS A 130 6.59 21.49 -4.24
C CYS A 130 6.52 20.07 -3.68
N PHE A 131 6.71 19.07 -4.55
CA PHE A 131 6.84 17.67 -4.18
C PHE A 131 8.20 17.16 -4.65
N ASN A 132 9.07 16.81 -3.72
CA ASN A 132 10.37 16.22 -4.04
C ASN A 132 10.18 14.81 -4.63
N THR A 133 10.95 14.47 -5.66
CA THR A 133 10.93 13.15 -6.30
C THR A 133 12.36 12.66 -6.50
N GLU A 134 12.57 11.38 -6.79
CA GLU A 134 13.93 10.88 -6.97
C GLU A 134 14.56 11.45 -8.27
N GLY A 135 15.62 12.25 -8.14
CA GLY A 135 16.37 12.90 -9.20
C GLY A 135 15.74 14.19 -9.75
N SER A 136 14.66 14.69 -9.17
CA SER A 136 13.96 15.91 -9.60
C SER A 136 12.91 16.32 -8.57
N PHE A 137 12.23 17.44 -8.80
CA PHE A 137 11.00 17.80 -8.09
C PHE A 137 9.84 18.00 -9.08
N ARG A 138 8.61 18.05 -8.56
CA ARG A 138 7.42 18.46 -9.33
C ARG A 138 6.57 19.45 -8.56
N CYS A 139 5.95 20.37 -9.27
CA CYS A 139 5.04 21.37 -8.70
C CYS A 139 3.59 20.99 -8.99
N GLY A 140 2.79 20.81 -7.94
CA GLY A 140 1.36 20.55 -8.04
C GLY A 140 0.56 21.68 -7.42
N CYS A 141 -0.72 21.80 -7.77
CA CYS A 141 -1.59 22.77 -7.11
C CYS A 141 -1.88 22.36 -5.66
N ALA A 142 -2.03 23.35 -4.79
CA ALA A 142 -2.45 23.13 -3.41
C ALA A 142 -3.81 22.41 -3.33
N GLU A 143 -4.10 21.86 -2.15
CA GLU A 143 -5.38 21.20 -1.92
C GLU A 143 -6.55 22.16 -2.18
N GLY A 144 -7.56 21.69 -2.91
CA GLY A 144 -8.66 22.53 -3.36
C GLY A 144 -8.37 23.40 -4.57
N PHE A 145 -7.24 23.23 -5.26
CA PHE A 145 -6.93 23.91 -6.53
C PHE A 145 -6.76 22.91 -7.69
N THR A 146 -7.02 23.37 -8.92
CA THR A 146 -6.82 22.66 -10.20
C THR A 146 -5.94 23.47 -11.12
N ARG A 147 -5.13 22.79 -11.93
CA ARG A 147 -4.28 23.45 -12.92
C ARG A 147 -5.11 23.79 -14.17
N GLU A 148 -5.36 25.06 -14.41
CA GLU A 148 -6.04 25.61 -15.59
C GLU A 148 -5.15 26.65 -16.27
N ASN A 149 -4.90 26.51 -17.57
CA ASN A 149 -4.01 27.40 -18.34
C ASN A 149 -2.62 27.63 -17.71
N GLY A 150 -2.08 26.63 -17.01
CA GLY A 150 -0.79 26.71 -16.33
C GLY A 150 -0.82 27.36 -14.94
N VAL A 151 -1.97 27.87 -14.49
CA VAL A 151 -2.16 28.51 -13.18
C VAL A 151 -3.04 27.62 -12.30
N CYS A 152 -2.77 27.62 -10.99
CA CYS A 152 -3.64 26.94 -10.03
C CYS A 152 -4.86 27.83 -9.73
N VAL A 153 -6.04 27.36 -10.09
CA VAL A 153 -7.33 28.00 -9.77
C VAL A 153 -8.04 27.18 -8.72
N LYS A 154 -8.80 27.83 -7.82
CA LYS A 154 -9.59 27.08 -6.84
C LYS A 154 -10.57 26.16 -7.57
N LYS A 155 -10.62 24.90 -7.18
CA LYS A 155 -11.71 23.99 -7.53
C LYS A 155 -12.98 24.68 -7.06
N GLN A 156 -13.74 25.21 -8.01
CA GLN A 156 -15.16 25.43 -7.80
C GLN A 156 -15.72 24.02 -7.65
N LEU A 157 -15.76 23.52 -6.41
CA LEU A 157 -16.66 22.42 -6.14
C LEU A 157 -18.02 22.89 -6.70
N PRO A 158 -18.68 22.12 -7.58
CA PRO A 158 -20.12 22.33 -7.71
C PRO A 158 -20.64 22.32 -6.27
N SER A 159 -21.59 23.18 -5.95
CA SER A 159 -22.22 23.25 -4.63
C SER A 159 -22.76 21.86 -4.24
N VAL A 160 -21.89 20.98 -3.78
CA VAL A 160 -22.23 19.82 -3.00
C VAL A 160 -22.51 20.49 -1.69
N GLN A 161 -23.80 20.80 -1.52
CA GLN A 161 -24.46 20.98 -0.25
C GLN A 161 -23.61 20.21 0.76
N GLU A 162 -23.01 20.90 1.74
CA GLU A 162 -22.55 20.24 2.95
C GLU A 162 -23.81 19.61 3.56
N LYS A 163 -24.21 18.45 3.03
CA LYS A 163 -25.05 17.54 3.75
C LYS A 163 -24.14 17.13 4.88
N GLY A 164 -24.27 17.85 5.99
CA GLY A 164 -23.76 17.38 7.26
C GLY A 164 -24.19 15.93 7.42
N LEU A 165 -23.40 15.18 8.19
CA LEU A 165 -23.55 13.75 8.50
C LEU A 165 -24.94 13.30 9.01
N PHE A 166 -25.94 14.18 8.99
CA PHE A 166 -27.34 13.98 9.41
C PHE A 166 -28.38 14.28 8.32
N GLU A 167 -28.02 14.64 7.08
CA GLU A 167 -29.00 14.92 5.99
C GLU A 167 -29.32 13.70 5.09
N ASP A 168 -29.10 12.49 5.62
CA ASP A 168 -29.44 11.19 5.00
C ASP A 168 -30.26 10.28 5.94
N LEU A 169 -30.93 10.85 6.95
CA LEU A 169 -32.10 10.20 7.54
C LEU A 169 -33.30 10.60 6.70
N GLN A 170 -33.68 9.75 5.76
CA GLN A 170 -34.91 9.92 4.99
C GLN A 170 -36.09 9.99 5.97
N ASP A 171 -36.97 10.98 5.79
CA ASP A 171 -38.16 11.21 6.64
C ASP A 171 -39.04 9.94 6.79
N GLU A 172 -38.94 8.98 5.86
CA GLU A 172 -39.64 7.70 5.91
C GLU A 172 -39.11 6.73 7.00
N GLU A 173 -37.81 6.73 7.31
CA GLU A 173 -37.25 5.88 8.38
C GLU A 173 -37.59 6.41 9.78
N VAL A 174 -37.69 7.73 9.93
CA VAL A 174 -38.07 8.40 11.18
C VAL A 174 -39.55 8.14 11.51
N GLU A 175 -40.44 8.12 10.50
CA GLU A 175 -41.86 7.82 10.70
C GLU A 175 -42.07 6.38 11.17
N VAL A 176 -41.31 5.42 10.64
CA VAL A 176 -41.35 4.00 11.09
C VAL A 176 -40.81 3.85 12.51
N LEU A 177 -39.70 4.52 12.85
CA LEU A 177 -39.14 4.48 14.21
C LEU A 177 -40.11 5.13 15.23
N GLN A 178 -40.74 6.24 14.83
CA GLN A 178 -41.74 6.95 15.63
C GLN A 178 -42.99 6.09 15.87
N GLN A 179 -43.45 5.35 14.86
CA GLN A 179 -44.55 4.38 15.01
C GLN A 179 -44.21 3.24 15.98
N MET A 180 -42.95 2.76 15.99
CA MET A 180 -42.49 1.75 16.94
C MET A 180 -42.42 2.30 18.38
N PHE A 181 -41.96 3.53 18.56
CA PHE A 181 -41.94 4.19 19.88
C PHE A 181 -43.35 4.44 20.44
N PHE A 182 -44.30 4.90 19.60
CA PHE A 182 -45.68 5.05 20.04
C PHE A 182 -46.31 3.71 20.43
N GLY A 183 -46.00 2.62 19.72
CA GLY A 183 -46.47 1.28 20.10
C GLY A 183 -45.98 0.85 21.49
N VAL A 184 -44.69 1.05 21.79
CA VAL A 184 -44.11 0.69 23.10
C VAL A 184 -44.67 1.56 24.23
N VAL A 185 -44.82 2.87 23.98
CA VAL A 185 -45.40 3.81 24.96
C VAL A 185 -46.87 3.50 25.22
N LEU A 186 -47.68 3.23 24.19
CA LEU A 186 -49.07 2.83 24.35
C LEU A 186 -49.20 1.52 25.14
N CYS A 187 -48.31 0.56 24.91
CA CYS A 187 -48.31 -0.71 25.65
C CYS A 187 -47.97 -0.48 27.13
N ALA A 188 -46.92 0.29 27.43
CA ALA A 188 -46.54 0.64 28.80
C ALA A 188 -47.66 1.43 29.52
N LEU A 189 -48.29 2.39 28.84
CA LEU A 189 -49.38 3.17 29.39
C LEU A 189 -50.67 2.36 29.58
N ALA A 190 -50.97 1.39 28.72
CA ALA A 190 -52.08 0.45 28.93
C ALA A 190 -51.85 -0.42 30.18
N THR A 191 -50.61 -0.86 30.43
CA THR A 191 -50.27 -1.60 31.67
C THR A 191 -50.37 -0.73 32.93
N LEU A 192 -50.15 0.59 32.80
CA LEU A 192 -50.32 1.56 33.89
C LEU A 192 -51.80 1.90 34.13
N ALA A 193 -52.60 2.04 33.07
CA ALA A 193 -54.04 2.26 33.16
C ALA A 193 -54.77 1.07 33.81
N ALA A 194 -54.31 -0.16 33.54
CA ALA A 194 -54.80 -1.37 34.22
C ALA A 194 -54.54 -1.37 35.74
N LYS A 195 -53.61 -0.56 36.23
CA LYS A 195 -53.35 -0.33 37.66
C LYS A 195 -54.24 0.75 38.30
N GLY A 196 -55.05 1.49 37.52
CA GLY A 196 -56.15 2.30 38.03
C GLY A 196 -55.85 3.78 38.36
N ASP A 197 -54.77 4.38 37.86
CA ASP A 197 -54.48 5.80 38.11
C ASP A 197 -55.18 6.75 37.12
N LEU A 198 -56.33 7.28 37.54
CA LEU A 198 -57.25 8.13 36.75
C LEU A 198 -56.69 9.49 36.28
N VAL A 199 -55.54 9.94 36.80
CA VAL A 199 -54.92 11.22 36.39
C VAL A 199 -54.25 11.09 35.02
N TYR A 200 -53.69 9.92 34.71
CA TYR A 200 -52.91 9.70 33.48
C TYR A 200 -53.77 9.62 32.21
N THR A 201 -55.05 9.22 32.32
CA THR A 201 -55.98 9.16 31.18
C THR A 201 -56.35 10.55 30.65
N SER A 202 -56.42 11.55 31.53
CA SER A 202 -56.71 12.95 31.16
C SER A 202 -55.54 13.61 30.43
N MET A 203 -54.30 13.36 30.89
CA MET A 203 -53.10 13.82 30.20
C MET A 203 -52.94 13.17 28.82
N PHE A 204 -53.36 11.90 28.70
CA PHE A 204 -53.32 11.18 27.44
C PHE A 204 -54.31 11.73 26.40
N MET A 205 -55.57 11.99 26.79
CA MET A 205 -56.55 12.63 25.90
C MET A 205 -56.09 14.03 25.48
N GLY A 206 -55.44 14.78 26.37
CA GLY A 206 -54.84 16.07 26.06
C GLY A 206 -53.70 15.97 25.04
N ALA A 207 -52.79 15.02 25.20
CA ALA A 207 -51.67 14.81 24.29
C ALA A 207 -52.13 14.33 22.90
N VAL A 208 -53.08 13.39 22.83
CA VAL A 208 -53.64 12.91 21.57
C VAL A 208 -54.41 14.02 20.85
N ALA A 209 -55.18 14.84 21.58
CA ALA A 209 -55.87 15.99 21.00
C ALA A 209 -54.89 17.06 20.47
N ALA A 210 -53.81 17.32 21.20
CA ALA A 210 -52.77 18.26 20.78
C ALA A 210 -52.03 17.77 19.53
N MET A 211 -51.68 16.49 19.48
CA MET A 211 -51.04 15.87 18.31
C MET A 211 -51.98 15.85 17.10
N ALA A 212 -53.25 15.50 17.28
CA ALA A 212 -54.24 15.54 16.20
C ALA A 212 -54.47 16.97 15.70
N GLY A 213 -54.51 17.96 16.61
CA GLY A 213 -54.60 19.37 16.28
C GLY A 213 -53.40 19.86 15.47
N TYR A 214 -52.18 19.50 15.90
CA TYR A 214 -50.95 19.84 15.19
C TYR A 214 -50.93 19.23 13.78
N TRP A 215 -51.26 17.94 13.66
CA TRP A 215 -51.28 17.24 12.37
C TRP A 215 -52.34 17.79 11.39
N LEU A 216 -53.53 18.13 11.89
CA LEU A 216 -54.57 18.77 11.09
C LEU A 216 -54.20 20.20 10.68
N SER A 217 -53.54 20.96 11.56
CA SER A 217 -53.02 22.31 11.25
C SER A 217 -51.98 22.25 10.14
N GLU A 218 -51.01 21.33 10.24
CA GLU A 218 -49.94 21.21 9.27
C GLU A 218 -50.45 20.75 7.89
N ARG A 219 -51.45 19.86 7.87
CA ARG A 219 -52.12 19.44 6.63
C ARG A 219 -53.01 20.55 6.05
N GLY A 220 -53.62 21.39 6.89
CA GLY A 220 -54.40 22.56 6.49
C GLY A 220 -53.54 23.64 5.84
N ASP A 221 -52.39 23.97 6.44
CA ASP A 221 -51.45 24.94 5.90
C ASP A 221 -50.84 24.49 4.57
N ARG A 222 -50.56 23.19 4.42
CA ARG A 222 -50.11 22.61 3.13
C ARG A 222 -51.18 22.69 2.04
N LEU A 223 -52.46 22.47 2.38
CA LEU A 223 -53.57 22.59 1.43
C LEU A 223 -53.84 24.04 1.01
N MET A 224 -53.80 24.98 1.96
CA MET A 224 -53.97 26.41 1.67
C MET A 224 -52.82 26.96 0.83
N ASN A 225 -51.58 26.59 1.14
CA ASN A 225 -50.41 27.01 0.36
C ASN A 225 -50.45 26.47 -1.08
N ASN A 226 -50.97 25.26 -1.31
CA ASN A 226 -51.15 24.72 -2.67
C ASN A 226 -52.29 25.44 -3.43
N PHE A 227 -53.34 25.87 -2.74
CA PHE A 227 -54.45 26.64 -3.34
C PHE A 227 -54.02 28.06 -3.75
N PHE A 228 -53.22 28.74 -2.92
CA PHE A 228 -52.67 30.07 -3.25
C PHE A 228 -51.60 30.05 -4.34
N LYS A 229 -51.00 28.88 -4.61
CA LYS A 229 -49.96 28.71 -5.64
C LYS A 229 -50.52 28.34 -7.03
N GLN A 230 -51.83 28.04 -7.12
CA GLN A 230 -52.53 27.71 -8.37
C GLN A 230 -53.38 28.85 -8.95
N ARG A 231 -53.25 30.08 -8.46
CA ARG A 231 -53.90 31.26 -9.04
C ARG A 231 -52.90 32.35 -9.40
#